data_AF-A0AAD8ETH6-F1
#
_entry.id   AF-A0AAD8ETH6-F1
#
_cell.length_a   1.000
_cell.length_b   1.000
_cell.length_c   1.000
_cell.angle_alpha   90.00
_cell.angle_beta   90.00
_cell.angle_gamma   90.00
#
_symmetry.space_group_name_H-M   'P 1'
#
loop_
_entity.id
_entity.type
_entity.pdbx_description
1 polymer ?
#
loop_
_entity_poly.entity_id
_entity_poly.type
_entity_poly.pdbx_seq_one_letter_code
_entity_poly.pdbx_strand_id
1 'polypeptide(L)'
;MERRSQYENSRIYAETRKFRCVEKYPLIVLIHGGPQGAWNNNWGYRWNPQIFANAGYMVFMPNPRGSTGYGQKLVNEVSADWGGKAFVDIMNGVAEAIKNPNIDKERIGAAGASYGGYMVNWILGHNTDPRFKFKTFVSHAGVYNLESMATVTEELWFVDWGI
;
A
#
# COMPACT_ATOMS: atom_id res chain seq x y z
N MET A 1 11.45 -19.59 -19.53
CA MET A 1 10.26 -18.71 -19.40
C MET A 1 10.50 -17.77 -18.24
N GLU A 2 10.82 -16.51 -18.54
CA GLU A 2 11.21 -15.48 -17.57
C GLU A 2 10.06 -15.11 -16.63
N ARG A 3 10.37 -15.01 -15.34
CA ARG A 3 9.48 -14.48 -14.30
C ARG A 3 9.23 -12.99 -14.59
N ARG A 4 8.14 -12.67 -15.28
CA ARG A 4 7.62 -11.29 -15.30
C ARG A 4 7.38 -10.87 -13.85
N SER A 5 7.96 -9.75 -13.46
CA SER A 5 7.91 -9.29 -12.08
C SER A 5 6.47 -8.96 -11.70
N GLN A 6 6.03 -9.40 -10.52
CA GLN A 6 4.74 -9.10 -9.90
C GLN A 6 4.39 -7.59 -9.80
N TYR A 7 5.30 -6.70 -10.18
CA TYR A 7 5.16 -5.25 -10.12
C TYR A 7 4.44 -4.65 -11.35
N GLU A 8 4.23 -5.41 -12.42
CA GLU A 8 3.55 -4.96 -13.66
C GLU A 8 2.08 -4.55 -13.46
N ASN A 9 1.44 -4.91 -12.33
CA ASN A 9 0.05 -4.54 -12.03
C ASN A 9 -0.09 -3.39 -11.02
N SER A 10 1.02 -2.74 -10.65
CA SER A 10 0.96 -1.54 -9.83
C SER A 10 0.50 -0.35 -10.68
N ARG A 11 -0.59 0.30 -10.27
CA ARG A 11 -1.10 1.49 -10.96
C ARG A 11 -0.46 2.72 -10.33
N ILE A 12 0.28 3.48 -11.14
CA ILE A 12 0.68 4.86 -10.83
C ILE A 12 -0.34 5.76 -11.53
N TYR A 13 -1.07 6.57 -10.76
CA TYR A 13 -1.95 7.61 -11.32
C TYR A 13 -1.27 8.98 -11.28
N ALA A 14 -1.37 9.70 -12.41
CA ALA A 14 -1.19 11.13 -12.57
C ALA A 14 -2.04 11.56 -13.80
N GLU A 15 -2.75 12.69 -13.94
CA GLU A 15 -2.87 13.99 -13.26
C GLU A 15 -4.15 14.68 -13.83
N THR A 16 -4.72 15.72 -13.19
CA THR A 16 -5.69 16.66 -13.83
C THR A 16 -5.14 18.08 -14.02
N ARG A 17 -3.91 18.39 -13.61
CA ARG A 17 -3.33 19.73 -13.74
C ARG A 17 -1.93 19.70 -14.34
N LYS A 18 -1.83 20.00 -15.63
CA LYS A 18 -0.63 20.40 -16.38
C LYS A 18 0.66 20.36 -15.56
N PHE A 19 1.41 19.26 -15.65
CA PHE A 19 2.81 19.17 -15.27
C PHE A 19 3.57 20.48 -15.54
N ARG A 20 3.81 21.27 -14.49
CA ARG A 20 4.68 22.46 -14.59
C ARG A 20 6.11 21.93 -14.66
N CYS A 21 6.84 22.33 -15.70
CA CYS A 21 8.08 21.70 -16.16
C CYS A 21 9.30 21.70 -15.21
N VAL A 22 9.15 21.94 -13.90
CA VAL A 22 10.33 22.05 -13.00
C VAL A 22 10.15 21.47 -11.58
N GLU A 23 8.96 21.03 -11.15
CA GLU A 23 8.81 20.48 -9.79
C GLU A 23 8.57 18.97 -9.80
N LYS A 24 9.41 18.22 -9.08
CA LYS A 24 9.13 16.83 -8.73
C LYS A 24 7.94 16.79 -7.76
N TYR A 25 7.15 15.73 -7.83
CA TYR A 25 5.93 15.56 -7.06
C TYR A 25 6.16 14.69 -5.82
N PRO A 26 5.51 15.00 -4.69
CA PRO A 26 5.49 14.10 -3.55
C PRO A 26 4.78 12.80 -3.93
N LEU A 27 5.23 11.68 -3.37
CA LEU A 27 4.61 10.37 -3.53
C LEU A 27 3.72 10.05 -2.33
N ILE A 28 2.49 9.61 -2.58
CA ILE A 28 1.65 8.96 -1.58
C ILE A 28 1.44 7.49 -1.95
N VAL A 29 1.74 6.60 -1.01
CA VAL A 29 1.53 5.16 -1.13
C VAL A 29 0.21 4.82 -0.45
N LEU A 30 -0.79 4.45 -1.25
CA LEU A 30 -2.11 4.05 -0.74
C LEU A 30 -2.16 2.53 -0.57
N ILE A 31 -2.26 2.09 0.68
CA ILE A 31 -2.31 0.68 1.05
C ILE A 31 -3.77 0.29 1.31
N HIS A 32 -4.26 -0.71 0.59
CA HIS A 32 -5.65 -1.14 0.70
C HIS A 32 -5.93 -1.84 2.05
N GLY A 33 -7.20 -1.83 2.45
CA GLY A 33 -7.71 -2.61 3.59
C GLY A 33 -7.93 -4.08 3.22
N GLY A 34 -8.12 -4.92 4.25
CA GLY A 34 -8.09 -6.38 4.15
C GLY A 34 -6.71 -6.91 3.74
N PRO A 35 -6.06 -7.80 4.50
CA PRO A 35 -4.82 -8.45 4.04
C PRO A 35 -5.03 -9.18 2.71
N GLN A 36 -6.27 -9.62 2.43
CA GLN A 36 -6.70 -10.18 1.14
C GLN A 36 -7.54 -9.23 0.26
N GLY A 37 -7.47 -7.91 0.48
CA GLY A 37 -8.09 -6.91 -0.40
C GLY A 37 -7.33 -6.73 -1.72
N ALA A 38 -7.80 -5.84 -2.59
CA ALA A 38 -7.05 -5.40 -3.76
C ALA A 38 -7.55 -4.05 -4.28
N TRP A 39 -6.65 -3.24 -4.82
CA TRP A 39 -7.01 -2.13 -5.70
C TRP A 39 -7.45 -2.68 -7.06
N ASN A 40 -8.75 -2.59 -7.32
CA ASN A 40 -9.37 -2.97 -8.59
C ASN A 40 -9.74 -1.73 -9.42
N ASN A 41 -10.24 -1.96 -10.64
CA ASN A 41 -10.85 -0.88 -11.42
C ASN A 41 -12.20 -0.48 -10.80
N ASN A 42 -12.16 0.42 -9.82
CA ASN A 42 -13.34 0.84 -9.06
C ASN A 42 -13.38 2.36 -8.91
N TRP A 43 -14.57 2.89 -8.67
CA TRP A 43 -14.80 4.30 -8.37
C TRP A 43 -15.69 4.44 -7.15
N GLY A 44 -15.36 5.40 -6.29
CA GLY A 44 -16.14 5.71 -5.10
C GLY A 44 -15.52 6.84 -4.30
N TYR A 45 -16.16 7.21 -3.20
CA TYR A 45 -15.69 8.29 -2.33
C TYR A 45 -14.64 7.86 -1.30
N ARG A 46 -14.59 6.56 -0.97
CA ARG A 46 -13.66 6.03 0.03
C ARG A 46 -12.31 5.73 -0.61
N TRP A 47 -11.23 6.22 0.02
CA TRP A 47 -9.85 5.98 -0.41
C TRP A 47 -9.60 6.19 -1.90
N ASN A 48 -10.18 7.27 -2.43
CA ASN A 48 -10.15 7.56 -3.86
C ASN A 48 -8.78 8.15 -4.27
N PRO A 49 -7.98 7.48 -5.12
CA PRO A 49 -6.68 7.96 -5.54
C PRO A 49 -6.73 9.28 -6.32
N GLN A 50 -7.84 9.58 -6.99
CA GLN A 50 -8.00 10.82 -7.77
C GLN A 50 -8.01 12.06 -6.87
N ILE A 51 -8.48 11.94 -5.61
CA ILE A 51 -8.47 13.06 -4.66
C ILE A 51 -7.03 13.42 -4.28
N PHE A 52 -6.18 12.42 -4.04
CA PHE A 52 -4.76 12.63 -3.77
C PHE A 52 -4.02 13.16 -5.01
N ALA A 53 -4.31 12.61 -6.19
CA ALA A 53 -3.71 13.07 -7.44
C ALA A 53 -4.08 14.54 -7.73
N ASN A 54 -5.34 14.93 -7.52
CA ASN A 54 -5.80 16.31 -7.69
C ASN A 54 -5.19 17.27 -6.66
N ALA A 55 -4.80 16.76 -5.49
CA ALA A 55 -4.03 17.50 -4.48
C ALA A 55 -2.53 17.63 -4.81
N GLY A 56 -2.06 17.09 -5.94
CA GLY A 56 -0.68 17.23 -6.40
C GLY A 56 0.26 16.12 -5.94
N TYR A 57 -0.25 14.93 -5.61
CA TYR A 57 0.57 13.76 -5.31
C TYR A 57 0.68 12.82 -6.51
N MET A 58 1.85 12.24 -6.70
CA MET A 58 1.96 10.97 -7.42
C MET A 58 1.38 9.87 -6.53
N VAL A 59 0.44 9.08 -7.05
CA VAL A 59 -0.26 8.08 -6.25
C VAL A 59 0.19 6.69 -6.67
N PHE A 60 0.79 5.95 -5.74
CA PHE A 60 1.17 4.56 -5.92
C PHE A 60 0.21 3.65 -5.14
N MET A 61 -0.39 2.70 -5.85
CA MET A 61 -1.36 1.76 -5.31
C MET A 61 -0.90 0.32 -5.54
N PRO A 62 -0.09 -0.26 -4.63
CA PRO A 62 0.38 -1.63 -4.77
C PRO A 62 -0.73 -2.64 -4.47
N ASN A 63 -0.71 -3.76 -5.21
CA ASN A 63 -1.39 -5.00 -4.85
C ASN A 63 -0.31 -6.02 -4.42
N PRO A 64 0.13 -6.01 -3.15
CA PRO A 64 1.16 -6.94 -2.66
C PRO A 64 0.65 -8.39 -2.60
N ARG A 65 1.53 -9.35 -2.29
CA ARG A 65 1.10 -10.69 -1.85
C ARG A 65 0.01 -10.58 -0.77
N GLY A 66 -0.93 -11.52 -0.80
CA GLY A 66 -2.22 -11.40 -0.12
C GLY A 66 -3.33 -10.89 -1.02
N SER A 67 -3.03 -10.02 -2.00
CA SER A 67 -4.07 -9.40 -2.81
C SER A 67 -4.84 -10.40 -3.68
N THR A 68 -6.14 -10.17 -3.81
CA THR A 68 -7.00 -10.96 -4.69
C THR A 68 -6.80 -10.62 -6.17
N GLY A 69 -7.20 -11.53 -7.06
CA GLY A 69 -7.06 -11.37 -8.52
C GLY A 69 -5.81 -12.01 -9.15
N TYR A 70 -4.90 -12.58 -8.34
CA TYR A 70 -3.64 -13.18 -8.79
C TYR A 70 -3.50 -14.68 -8.47
N GLY A 71 -4.61 -15.32 -8.08
CA GLY A 71 -4.68 -16.74 -7.74
C GLY A 71 -4.51 -17.03 -6.24
N GLN A 72 -5.14 -18.11 -5.78
CA GLN A 72 -5.24 -18.44 -4.36
C GLN A 72 -3.88 -18.62 -3.67
N LYS A 73 -2.89 -19.15 -4.40
CA LYS A 73 -1.53 -19.31 -3.85
C LYS A 73 -0.97 -17.98 -3.35
N LEU A 74 -1.09 -16.91 -4.13
CA LEU A 74 -0.59 -15.58 -3.77
C LEU A 74 -1.38 -14.98 -2.59
N VAL A 75 -2.69 -15.22 -2.55
CA VAL A 75 -3.58 -14.80 -1.46
C VAL A 75 -3.17 -15.46 -0.13
N ASN A 76 -2.84 -16.75 -0.16
CA ASN A 76 -2.50 -17.50 1.04
C ASN A 76 -1.14 -17.13 1.63
N GLU A 77 -0.26 -16.49 0.86
CA GLU A 77 1.12 -16.24 1.28
C GLU A 77 1.24 -15.28 2.47
N VAL A 78 0.19 -14.53 2.83
CA VAL A 78 0.15 -13.59 3.97
C VAL A 78 -0.55 -14.14 5.22
N SER A 79 -1.05 -15.37 5.17
CA SER A 79 -1.66 -16.03 6.34
C SER A 79 -0.59 -16.21 7.42
N ALA A 80 -0.89 -15.85 8.67
CA ALA A 80 0.07 -15.77 9.78
C ALA A 80 1.28 -14.84 9.52
N ASP A 81 1.21 -13.95 8.53
CA ASP A 81 2.32 -13.08 8.10
C ASP A 81 1.85 -11.68 7.70
N TRP A 82 1.01 -11.06 8.54
CA TRP A 82 0.42 -9.74 8.25
C TRP A 82 1.46 -8.64 8.01
N GLY A 83 2.66 -8.74 8.61
CA GLY A 83 3.74 -7.76 8.51
C GLY A 83 4.92 -8.16 7.61
N GLY A 84 5.01 -9.40 7.11
CA GLY A 84 6.20 -9.86 6.40
C GLY A 84 6.13 -9.66 4.89
N LYS A 85 5.66 -10.66 4.15
CA LYS A 85 5.75 -10.66 2.67
C LYS A 85 5.06 -9.47 2.01
N ALA A 86 3.90 -9.06 2.52
CA ALA A 86 3.19 -7.90 2.01
C ALA A 86 4.00 -6.61 2.18
N PHE A 87 4.65 -6.43 3.34
CA PHE A 87 5.54 -5.29 3.58
C PHE A 87 6.71 -5.28 2.59
N VAL A 88 7.37 -6.42 2.38
CA VAL A 88 8.49 -6.55 1.41
C VAL A 88 8.05 -6.15 0.00
N ASP A 89 6.87 -6.59 -0.43
CA ASP A 89 6.34 -6.25 -1.75
C ASP A 89 6.03 -4.76 -1.87
N ILE A 90 5.46 -4.15 -0.83
CA ILE A 90 5.18 -2.70 -0.80
C ILE A 90 6.50 -1.93 -0.88
N MET A 91 7.52 -2.27 -0.07
CA MET A 91 8.81 -1.57 -0.09
C MET A 91 9.51 -1.69 -1.44
N ASN A 92 9.47 -2.87 -2.07
CA ASN A 92 10.01 -3.07 -3.41
C ASN A 92 9.22 -2.31 -4.48
N GLY A 93 7.90 -2.29 -4.38
CA GLY A 93 7.04 -1.51 -5.26
C GLY A 93 7.32 -0.01 -5.17
N VAL A 94 7.54 0.51 -3.97
CA VAL A 94 7.94 1.93 -3.77
C VAL A 94 9.32 2.19 -4.36
N ALA A 95 10.30 1.31 -4.11
CA ALA A 95 11.63 1.43 -4.70
C ALA A 95 11.62 1.45 -6.24
N GLU A 96 10.68 0.72 -6.87
CA GLU A 96 10.47 0.77 -8.30
C GLU A 96 9.80 2.09 -8.72
N ALA A 97 8.70 2.47 -8.06
CA ALA A 97 7.94 3.67 -8.37
C ALA A 97 8.82 4.94 -8.35
N ILE A 98 9.67 5.09 -7.34
CA ILE A 98 10.54 6.27 -7.17
C ILE A 98 11.67 6.36 -8.22
N LYS A 99 11.83 5.38 -9.12
CA LYS A 99 12.71 5.53 -10.29
C LYS A 99 12.13 6.51 -11.31
N ASN A 100 10.83 6.81 -11.25
CA ASN A 100 10.22 7.85 -12.06
C ASN A 100 10.85 9.21 -11.74
N PRO A 101 11.46 9.92 -12.72
CA PRO A 101 12.17 11.18 -12.49
C PRO A 101 11.27 12.30 -11.99
N ASN A 102 9.95 12.19 -12.17
CA ASN A 102 8.95 13.15 -11.70
C ASN A 102 8.61 12.98 -10.21
N ILE A 103 9.11 11.94 -9.53
CA ILE A 103 8.86 11.72 -8.10
C ILE A 103 9.99 12.28 -7.24
N ASP A 104 9.60 13.00 -6.19
CA ASP A 104 10.50 13.49 -5.16
C ASP A 104 10.72 12.42 -4.06
N LYS A 105 11.91 11.83 -4.05
CA LYS A 105 12.31 10.77 -3.10
C LYS A 105 12.36 11.25 -1.65
N GLU A 106 12.46 12.55 -1.41
CA GLU A 106 12.47 13.11 -0.07
C GLU A 106 11.07 13.44 0.46
N ARG A 107 10.02 13.26 -0.36
CA ARG A 107 8.63 13.52 0.03
C ARG A 107 7.75 12.31 -0.26
N ILE A 108 7.91 11.25 0.54
CA ILE A 108 7.13 10.03 0.44
C ILE A 108 6.25 9.87 1.68
N GLY A 109 4.95 9.69 1.50
CA GLY A 109 3.98 9.36 2.55
C GLY A 109 3.36 7.98 2.35
N ALA A 110 2.87 7.38 3.45
CA ALA A 110 2.06 6.17 3.43
C ALA A 110 0.68 6.45 4.04
N ALA A 111 -0.38 5.92 3.45
CA ALA A 111 -1.73 6.05 3.97
C ALA A 111 -2.56 4.77 3.73
N GLY A 112 -3.43 4.42 4.68
CA GLY A 112 -4.31 3.25 4.56
C GLY A 112 -5.33 3.15 5.69
N ALA A 113 -6.36 2.31 5.48
CA ALA A 113 -7.35 1.97 6.51
C ALA A 113 -7.46 0.48 6.78
N SER A 114 -7.99 0.11 7.95
CA SER A 114 -8.14 -1.29 8.36
C SER A 114 -6.76 -1.98 8.29
N TYR A 115 -6.62 -3.09 7.58
CA TYR A 115 -5.30 -3.69 7.32
C TYR A 115 -4.29 -2.70 6.72
N GLY A 116 -4.71 -1.80 5.84
CA GLY A 116 -3.83 -0.75 5.33
C GLY A 116 -3.32 0.17 6.44
N GLY A 117 -4.16 0.46 7.44
CA GLY A 117 -3.73 1.20 8.63
C GLY A 117 -2.77 0.40 9.52
N TYR A 118 -3.00 -0.92 9.66
CA TYR A 118 -2.03 -1.84 10.29
C TYR A 118 -0.68 -1.76 9.59
N MET A 119 -0.66 -1.86 8.25
CA MET A 119 0.57 -1.80 7.47
C MET A 119 1.24 -0.44 7.54
N VAL A 120 0.49 0.66 7.61
CA VAL A 120 1.06 2.00 7.86
C VAL A 120 1.78 2.05 9.22
N ASN A 121 1.17 1.50 10.27
CA ASN A 121 1.80 1.41 11.60
C ASN A 121 3.04 0.50 11.56
N TRP A 122 2.97 -0.60 10.81
CA TRP A 122 4.10 -1.51 10.61
C TRP A 122 5.27 -0.82 9.91
N ILE A 123 5.01 -0.08 8.82
CA ILE A 123 6.03 0.70 8.11
C ILE A 123 6.62 1.78 9.03
N LEU A 124 5.81 2.44 9.85
CA LEU A 124 6.32 3.43 10.83
C LEU A 124 7.37 2.80 11.76
N GLY A 125 7.12 1.59 12.27
CA GLY A 125 8.07 0.84 13.10
C GLY A 125 9.28 0.28 12.33
N HIS A 126 9.18 0.14 11.00
CA HIS A 126 10.18 -0.51 10.14
C HIS A 126 10.67 0.42 9.01
N ASN A 127 10.71 1.74 9.23
CA ASN A 127 11.11 2.74 8.24
C ASN A 127 12.65 2.79 8.03
N THR A 128 13.27 1.63 7.88
CA THR A 128 14.72 1.44 7.86
C THR A 128 15.28 1.15 6.47
N ASP A 129 14.44 1.08 5.43
CA ASP A 129 14.88 0.85 4.05
C ASP A 129 15.98 1.85 3.63
N PRO A 130 17.09 1.39 3.02
CA PRO A 130 18.19 2.26 2.61
C PRO A 130 17.90 3.05 1.32
N ARG A 131 16.87 2.67 0.55
CA ARG A 131 16.58 3.24 -0.78
C ARG A 131 15.76 4.52 -0.70
N PHE A 132 14.98 4.69 0.36
CA PHE A 132 14.09 5.83 0.59
C PHE A 132 13.61 5.87 2.04
N LYS A 133 12.94 6.97 2.44
CA LYS A 133 12.29 7.11 3.76
C LYS A 133 10.89 7.66 3.62
N PHE A 134 9.95 7.09 4.36
CA PHE A 134 8.65 7.72 4.57
C PHE A 134 8.79 8.89 5.54
N LYS A 135 8.15 10.02 5.23
CA LYS A 135 8.13 11.24 6.04
C LYS A 135 6.78 11.47 6.74
N THR A 136 5.72 10.80 6.28
CA THR A 136 4.35 10.97 6.79
C THR A 136 3.60 9.65 6.76
N PHE A 137 2.77 9.43 7.77
CA PHE A 137 2.02 8.19 7.99
C PHE A 137 0.57 8.54 8.35
N VAL A 138 -0.39 8.03 7.57
CA VAL A 138 -1.82 8.22 7.82
C VAL A 138 -2.46 6.86 8.04
N SER A 139 -2.62 6.49 9.32
CA SER A 139 -3.32 5.27 9.73
C SER A 139 -4.75 5.61 10.14
N HIS A 140 -5.74 4.98 9.51
CA HIS A 140 -7.16 5.26 9.76
C HIS A 140 -7.91 3.97 10.09
N ALA A 141 -8.47 3.88 11.30
CA ALA A 141 -9.13 2.66 11.77
C ALA A 141 -8.26 1.40 11.56
N GLY A 142 -6.95 1.56 11.77
CA GLY A 142 -5.98 0.50 11.56
C GLY A 142 -5.94 -0.47 12.72
N VAL A 143 -5.80 -1.77 12.42
CA VAL A 143 -5.54 -2.77 13.47
C VAL A 143 -4.16 -2.46 14.07
N TYR A 144 -4.07 -2.40 15.39
CA TYR A 144 -2.80 -2.16 16.09
C TYR A 144 -2.41 -3.31 17.02
N ASN A 145 -3.37 -4.14 17.42
CA ASN A 145 -3.17 -5.33 18.25
C ASN A 145 -4.12 -6.43 17.76
N LEU A 146 -3.56 -7.56 17.30
CA LEU A 146 -4.32 -8.69 16.76
C LEU A 146 -5.07 -9.49 17.84
N GLU A 147 -4.52 -9.58 19.05
CA GLU A 147 -5.18 -10.22 20.20
C GLU A 147 -6.43 -9.44 20.60
N SER A 148 -6.31 -8.11 20.71
CA SER A 148 -7.45 -7.26 20.96
C SER A 148 -8.49 -7.37 19.84
N MET A 149 -8.07 -7.36 18.57
CA MET A 149 -8.98 -7.56 17.44
C MET A 149 -9.73 -8.89 17.55
N ALA A 150 -9.05 -9.99 17.87
CA ALA A 150 -9.64 -11.32 17.95
C ALA A 150 -10.78 -11.43 18.97
N THR A 151 -10.78 -10.59 20.00
CA THR A 151 -11.80 -10.62 21.07
C THR A 151 -12.99 -9.70 20.82
N VAL A 152 -12.89 -8.76 19.87
CA VAL A 152 -13.91 -7.72 19.67
C VAL A 152 -14.45 -7.63 18.24
N THR A 153 -13.81 -8.30 17.28
CA THR A 153 -14.25 -8.29 15.88
C THR A 153 -15.32 -9.35 15.62
N GLU A 154 -16.31 -8.99 14.81
CA GLU A 154 -17.21 -9.92 14.15
C GLU A 154 -16.57 -10.64 12.95
N GLU A 155 -15.39 -10.18 12.50
CA GLU A 155 -14.66 -10.71 11.34
C GLU A 155 -13.64 -11.79 11.75
N LEU A 156 -14.06 -12.78 12.55
CA LEU A 156 -13.19 -13.81 13.14
C LEU A 156 -12.36 -14.58 12.10
N TRP A 157 -12.85 -14.70 10.86
CA TRP A 157 -12.11 -15.25 9.74
C TRP A 157 -10.70 -14.66 9.59
N PHE A 158 -10.51 -13.35 9.83
CA PHE A 158 -9.19 -12.72 9.69
C PHE A 158 -8.19 -13.17 10.75
N VAL A 159 -8.66 -13.43 11.97
CA VAL A 159 -7.80 -13.85 13.08
C VAL A 159 -7.62 -15.36 13.10
N ASP A 160 -8.68 -16.14 12.85
CA ASP A 160 -8.62 -17.61 12.86
C ASP A 160 -7.79 -18.17 11.71
N TRP A 161 -7.75 -17.45 10.58
CA TRP A 161 -7.00 -17.83 9.40
C TRP A 161 -5.68 -17.07 9.26
N GLY A 162 -5.50 -15.99 10.04
CA GLY A 162 -4.40 -15.04 9.91
C GLY A 162 -3.46 -14.95 11.11
N ILE A 163 -3.75 -15.63 12.24
CA ILE A 163 -2.87 -15.84 13.40
C ILE A 163 -2.28 -17.24 13.34
#